data_AF-A0A1Y6AP13-F1
#
_entry.id   AF-A0A1Y6AP13-F1
#
_cell.length_a   1.000
_cell.length_b   1.000
_cell.length_c   1.000
_cell.angle_alpha   90.00
_cell.angle_beta   90.00
_cell.angle_gamma   90.00
#
_symmetry.space_group_name_H-M   'P 1'
#
loop_
_entity.id
_entity.type
_entity.pdbx_description
1 polymer ?
#
loop_
_entity_poly.entity_id
_entity_poly.type
_entity_poly.pdbx_seq_one_letter_code
_entity_poly.pdbx_strand_id
1 'polypeptide(L)'
;MNVTLESKDLLILPGGTTWGEEIHQPILERIGQALKLGTIVAAICGATDALANMGYLDTRKHTSNNLEYTKMVCPNYKGEKFYELGSAVSDANLVTASGIAPLEFAMEVLKKIDVFTPDTLHSWYNLNKTHKPEYFFQLMNSIKK
;
A
#
# COMPACT_ATOMS: atom_id res chain seq x y z
N MET A 1 -20.84 3.88 -8.34
CA MET A 1 -19.96 4.94 -7.80
C MET A 1 -19.31 5.66 -8.97
N ASN A 2 -19.53 6.98 -9.12
CA ASN A 2 -18.85 7.81 -10.12
C ASN A 2 -17.66 8.51 -9.44
N VAL A 3 -16.56 7.77 -9.28
CA VAL A 3 -15.28 8.34 -8.86
C VAL A 3 -14.40 8.38 -10.09
N THR A 4 -13.94 9.59 -10.43
CA THR A 4 -12.89 9.81 -11.43
C THR A 4 -11.55 9.73 -10.71
N LEU A 5 -10.65 8.88 -11.20
CA LEU A 5 -9.28 8.74 -10.68
C LEU A 5 -8.32 9.20 -11.78
N GLU A 6 -7.44 10.11 -11.44
CA GLU A 6 -6.46 10.69 -12.35
C GLU A 6 -5.04 10.23 -12.00
N SER A 7 -4.10 10.56 -12.89
CA SER A 7 -2.69 10.25 -12.65
C SER A 7 -2.18 11.00 -11.42
N LYS A 8 -1.41 10.32 -10.55
CA LYS A 8 -0.90 10.81 -9.26
C LYS A 8 -1.93 11.05 -8.15
N ASP A 9 -3.23 10.82 -8.38
CA ASP A 9 -4.18 10.69 -7.28
C ASP A 9 -3.76 9.54 -6.34
N LEU A 10 -4.19 9.58 -5.09
CA LEU A 10 -3.96 8.52 -4.11
C LEU A 10 -5.28 7.82 -3.75
N LEU A 11 -5.32 6.51 -3.96
CA LEU A 11 -6.41 5.63 -3.51
C LEU A 11 -5.88 4.70 -2.41
N ILE A 12 -6.46 4.80 -1.21
CA ILE A 12 -6.11 3.95 -0.07
C ILE A 12 -7.18 2.88 0.10
N LEU A 13 -6.76 1.62 0.11
CA LEU A 13 -7.61 0.44 0.26
C LEU A 13 -7.27 -0.24 1.60
N PRO A 14 -8.10 -0.06 2.65
CA PRO A 14 -7.85 -0.66 3.95
C PRO A 14 -8.16 -2.16 3.96
N GLY A 15 -7.65 -2.83 4.98
CA GLY A 15 -8.07 -4.18 5.30
C GLY A 15 -9.56 -4.26 5.65
N GLY A 16 -10.11 -5.46 5.56
CA GLY A 16 -11.48 -5.76 5.92
C GLY A 16 -11.76 -7.24 5.71
N THR A 17 -12.84 -7.74 6.31
CA THR A 17 -13.23 -9.14 6.23
C THR A 17 -14.18 -9.43 5.06
N THR A 18 -14.50 -8.41 4.24
CA THR A 18 -15.57 -8.45 3.23
C THR A 18 -15.07 -8.35 1.79
N TRP A 19 -13.75 -8.33 1.56
CA TRP A 19 -13.17 -8.12 0.22
C TRP A 19 -13.54 -9.19 -0.82
N GLY A 20 -14.04 -10.35 -0.40
CA GLY A 20 -14.58 -11.38 -1.29
C GLY A 20 -16.02 -11.13 -1.77
N GLU A 21 -16.71 -10.12 -1.23
CA GLU A 21 -18.11 -9.83 -1.57
C GLU A 21 -18.23 -9.05 -2.89
N GLU A 22 -19.32 -9.30 -3.64
CA GLU A 22 -19.58 -8.68 -4.94
C GLU A 22 -19.71 -7.16 -4.90
N ILE A 23 -20.06 -6.59 -3.73
CA ILE A 23 -20.20 -5.14 -3.52
C ILE A 23 -18.92 -4.36 -3.89
N HIS A 24 -17.74 -5.00 -3.80
CA HIS A 24 -16.46 -4.38 -4.11
C HIS A 24 -16.05 -4.49 -5.59
N GLN A 25 -16.72 -5.32 -6.39
CA GLN A 25 -16.36 -5.51 -7.81
C GLN A 25 -16.29 -4.19 -8.58
N PRO A 26 -17.24 -3.23 -8.44
CA PRO A 26 -17.15 -1.97 -9.16
C PRO A 26 -15.92 -1.12 -8.83
N ILE A 27 -15.39 -1.18 -7.60
CA ILE A 27 -14.14 -0.46 -7.27
C ILE A 27 -12.91 -1.25 -7.73
N LEU A 28 -12.94 -2.58 -7.65
CA LEU A 28 -11.87 -3.47 -8.13
C LEU A 28 -11.62 -3.31 -9.64
N GLU A 29 -12.67 -3.20 -10.45
CA GLU A 29 -12.54 -2.90 -11.87
C GLU A 29 -11.90 -1.52 -12.13
N ARG A 30 -12.30 -0.50 -11.36
CA ARG A 30 -11.75 0.86 -11.46
C ARG A 30 -10.28 0.93 -11.04
N ILE A 31 -9.87 0.16 -10.04
CA ILE A 31 -8.47 0.06 -9.62
C ILE A 31 -7.58 -0.39 -10.77
N GLY A 32 -8.03 -1.35 -11.59
CA GLY A 32 -7.28 -1.80 -12.77
C GLY A 32 -7.06 -0.69 -13.79
N GLN A 33 -8.03 0.22 -13.95
CA GLN A 33 -7.90 1.40 -14.81
C GLN A 33 -6.99 2.46 -14.18
N ALA A 34 -7.17 2.74 -12.89
CA ALA A 34 -6.37 3.70 -12.12
C ALA A 34 -4.88 3.34 -12.13
N LEU A 35 -4.56 2.06 -11.94
CA LEU A 35 -3.18 1.56 -12.00
C LEU A 35 -2.54 1.77 -13.38
N LYS A 36 -3.32 1.70 -14.47
CA LYS A 36 -2.83 1.98 -15.83
C LYS A 36 -2.64 3.48 -16.09
N LEU A 37 -3.48 4.33 -15.49
CA LEU A 37 -3.41 5.79 -15.59
C LEU A 37 -2.27 6.41 -14.77
N GLY A 38 -1.70 5.66 -13.83
CA GLY A 38 -0.64 6.16 -12.93
C GLY A 38 -1.18 6.75 -11.63
N THR A 39 -2.45 6.50 -11.28
CA THR A 39 -2.94 6.72 -9.90
C THR A 39 -2.11 5.87 -8.95
N ILE A 40 -1.75 6.43 -7.80
CA ILE A 40 -1.08 5.70 -6.72
C ILE A 40 -2.15 4.91 -5.98
N VAL A 41 -2.03 3.58 -5.98
CA VAL A 41 -2.90 2.69 -5.21
C VAL A 41 -2.12 2.14 -4.03
N ALA A 42 -2.67 2.28 -2.83
CA ALA A 42 -2.06 1.82 -1.59
C ALA A 42 -3.00 0.85 -0.89
N ALA A 43 -2.68 -0.44 -0.91
CA ALA A 43 -3.50 -1.51 -0.35
C ALA A 43 -2.84 -2.16 0.87
N ILE A 44 -3.61 -2.39 1.93
CA ILE A 44 -3.11 -3.03 3.16
C ILE A 44 -4.01 -4.18 3.59
N CYS A 45 -3.41 -5.24 4.17
CA CYS A 45 -4.14 -6.38 4.74
C CYS A 45 -5.02 -7.06 3.67
N GLY A 46 -6.28 -7.43 3.96
CA GLY A 46 -7.17 -8.14 3.03
C GLY A 46 -7.42 -7.44 1.69
N ALA A 47 -7.18 -6.12 1.58
CA ALA A 47 -7.21 -5.44 0.28
C ALA A 47 -6.13 -5.98 -0.67
N THR A 48 -4.99 -6.41 -0.15
CA THR A 48 -3.92 -7.02 -0.97
C THR A 48 -4.40 -8.30 -1.65
N ASP A 49 -5.16 -9.14 -0.94
CA ASP A 49 -5.75 -10.36 -1.50
C ASP A 49 -6.81 -10.06 -2.57
N ALA A 50 -7.59 -8.98 -2.39
CA ALA A 50 -8.53 -8.53 -3.42
C ALA A 50 -7.81 -8.13 -4.73
N LEU A 51 -6.70 -7.40 -4.62
CA LEU A 51 -5.86 -7.04 -5.76
C LEU A 51 -5.19 -8.28 -6.38
N ALA A 52 -4.75 -9.23 -5.55
CA ALA A 52 -4.14 -10.49 -5.99
C ALA A 52 -5.14 -11.30 -6.83
N ASN A 53 -6.38 -11.44 -6.36
CA ASN A 53 -7.41 -12.22 -7.06
C ASN A 53 -7.93 -11.55 -8.34
N MET A 54 -7.72 -10.25 -8.51
CA MET A 54 -7.95 -9.54 -9.78
C MET A 54 -6.77 -9.68 -10.76
N GLY A 55 -5.67 -10.34 -10.36
CA GLY A 55 -4.45 -10.50 -11.16
C GLY A 55 -3.58 -9.23 -11.22
N TYR A 56 -3.91 -8.18 -10.45
CA TYR A 56 -3.19 -6.91 -10.50
C TYR A 56 -1.78 -6.99 -9.91
N LEU A 57 -1.50 -8.04 -9.12
CA LEU A 57 -0.21 -8.30 -8.50
C LEU A 57 0.69 -9.25 -9.31
N ASP A 58 0.20 -9.79 -10.43
CA ASP A 58 0.89 -10.86 -11.18
C ASP A 58 2.22 -10.44 -11.82
N THR A 59 2.44 -9.13 -11.99
CA THR A 59 3.61 -8.55 -12.67
C THR A 59 4.25 -7.40 -11.89
N ARG A 60 3.87 -7.22 -10.64
CA ARG A 60 4.29 -6.10 -9.78
C ARG A 60 4.82 -6.64 -8.48
N LYS A 61 5.89 -6.05 -7.96
CA LYS A 61 6.40 -6.44 -6.64
C LYS A 61 5.37 -6.10 -5.58
N HIS A 62 5.15 -7.03 -4.66
CA HIS A 62 4.12 -6.87 -3.64
C HIS A 62 4.41 -7.71 -2.39
N THR A 63 3.65 -7.43 -1.34
CA THR A 63 3.52 -8.27 -0.15
C THR A 63 2.04 -8.43 0.21
N SER A 64 1.74 -9.31 1.15
CA SER A 64 0.40 -9.52 1.72
C SER A 64 0.53 -9.91 3.20
N ASN A 65 -0.57 -10.26 3.85
CA ASN A 65 -0.50 -10.81 5.21
C ASN A 65 0.32 -12.11 5.28
N ASN A 66 0.14 -12.99 4.29
CA ASN A 66 0.81 -14.27 4.20
C ASN A 66 0.65 -14.85 2.78
N LEU A 67 1.75 -15.21 2.13
CA LEU A 67 1.75 -15.74 0.75
C LEU A 67 0.89 -17.00 0.58
N GLU A 68 1.00 -17.97 1.48
CA GLU A 68 0.27 -19.24 1.36
C GLU A 68 -1.24 -19.04 1.55
N TYR A 69 -1.63 -18.14 2.45
CA TYR A 69 -3.02 -17.73 2.58
C TYR A 69 -3.53 -17.04 1.30
N THR A 70 -2.78 -16.09 0.74
CA THR A 70 -3.12 -15.45 -0.54
C THR A 70 -3.30 -16.48 -1.65
N LYS A 71 -2.39 -17.46 -1.78
CA LYS A 71 -2.51 -18.56 -2.76
C LYS A 71 -3.74 -19.43 -2.54
N MET A 72 -4.12 -19.65 -1.28
CA MET A 72 -5.30 -20.43 -0.91
C MET A 72 -6.62 -19.71 -1.25
N VAL A 73 -6.71 -18.39 -1.01
CA VAL A 73 -7.96 -17.63 -1.13
C VAL A 73 -8.12 -16.88 -2.44
N CYS A 74 -7.04 -16.73 -3.23
CA CYS A 74 -7.04 -16.01 -4.49
C CYS A 74 -6.76 -16.98 -5.66
N PRO A 75 -7.76 -17.73 -6.16
CA PRO A 75 -7.56 -18.74 -7.21
C PRO A 75 -6.99 -18.18 -8.52
N ASN A 76 -7.16 -16.88 -8.79
CA ASN A 76 -6.66 -16.23 -10.00
C ASN A 76 -5.24 -15.67 -9.86
N TYR A 77 -4.66 -15.66 -8.65
CA TYR A 77 -3.35 -15.09 -8.38
C TYR A 77 -2.22 -15.93 -8.99
N LYS A 78 -1.31 -15.28 -9.73
CA LYS A 78 -0.14 -15.91 -10.36
C LYS A 78 1.16 -15.14 -10.07
N GLY A 79 1.12 -14.20 -9.12
CA GLY A 79 2.20 -13.27 -8.82
C GLY A 79 3.27 -13.75 -7.86
N GLU A 80 3.31 -15.03 -7.47
CA GLU A 80 4.23 -15.54 -6.43
C GLU A 80 5.70 -15.15 -6.66
N LYS A 81 6.14 -15.11 -7.93
CA LYS A 81 7.50 -14.69 -8.31
C LYS A 81 7.85 -13.23 -7.96
N PHE A 82 6.85 -12.40 -7.75
CA PHE A 82 6.99 -10.98 -7.39
C PHE A 82 6.65 -10.71 -5.92
N TYR A 83 6.33 -11.75 -5.15
CA TYR A 83 6.09 -11.61 -3.71
C TYR A 83 7.41 -11.40 -2.97
N GLU A 84 7.45 -10.39 -2.10
CA GLU A 84 8.59 -10.09 -1.22
C GLU A 84 8.16 -10.18 0.25
N LEU A 85 9.02 -10.71 1.13
CA LEU A 85 8.75 -10.87 2.58
C LEU A 85 8.72 -9.53 3.36
N GLY A 86 8.64 -8.40 2.67
CA GLY A 86 8.61 -7.07 3.28
C GLY A 86 7.31 -6.82 4.05
N SER A 87 7.40 -6.02 5.12
CA SER A 87 6.23 -5.53 5.87
C SER A 87 5.39 -4.55 5.05
N ALA A 88 6.04 -3.77 4.19
CA ALA A 88 5.47 -2.97 3.13
C ALA A 88 6.38 -3.04 1.88
N VAL A 89 5.79 -3.03 0.69
CA VAL A 89 6.48 -3.08 -0.61
C VAL A 89 5.92 -1.97 -1.49
N SER A 90 6.81 -1.22 -2.14
CA SER A 90 6.48 -0.10 -3.03
C SER A 90 7.07 -0.37 -4.41
N ASP A 91 6.21 -0.42 -5.43
CA ASP A 91 6.59 -0.73 -6.81
C ASP A 91 5.79 0.09 -7.82
N ALA A 92 6.48 0.82 -8.70
CA ALA A 92 5.85 1.79 -9.60
C ALA A 92 4.80 2.63 -8.85
N ASN A 93 3.52 2.59 -9.23
CA ASN A 93 2.42 3.32 -8.59
C ASN A 93 1.59 2.47 -7.61
N LEU A 94 2.14 1.38 -7.08
CA LEU A 94 1.47 0.49 -6.14
C LEU A 94 2.26 0.38 -4.84
N VAL A 95 1.58 0.55 -3.70
CA VAL A 95 2.09 0.22 -2.37
C VAL A 95 1.23 -0.90 -1.79
N THR A 96 1.86 -1.96 -1.30
CA THR A 96 1.19 -3.07 -0.61
C THR A 96 1.80 -3.28 0.76
N ALA A 97 1.01 -3.68 1.75
CA ALA A 97 1.51 -3.99 3.08
C ALA A 97 0.67 -5.05 3.80
N SER A 98 1.29 -5.75 4.74
CA SER A 98 0.58 -6.58 5.71
C SER A 98 -0.18 -5.71 6.71
N GLY A 99 -1.32 -6.19 7.23
CA GLY A 99 -2.13 -5.49 8.23
C GLY A 99 -1.41 -5.22 9.54
N ILE A 100 -0.32 -5.94 9.83
CA ILE A 100 0.50 -5.73 11.03
C ILE A 100 1.51 -4.59 10.90
N ALA A 101 1.61 -3.97 9.72
CA ALA A 101 2.63 -2.98 9.39
C ALA A 101 2.05 -1.61 8.98
N PRO A 102 1.11 -1.01 9.75
CA PRO A 102 0.49 0.25 9.37
C PRO A 102 1.49 1.42 9.32
N LEU A 103 2.57 1.38 10.12
CA LEU A 103 3.57 2.44 10.15
C LEU A 103 4.47 2.39 8.91
N GLU A 104 4.94 1.20 8.53
CA GLU A 104 5.73 1.00 7.31
C GLU A 104 4.88 1.27 6.06
N PHE A 105 3.60 0.88 6.06
CA PHE A 105 2.65 1.24 5.01
C PHE A 105 2.53 2.76 4.85
N ALA A 106 2.26 3.47 5.94
CA ALA A 106 2.16 4.92 5.92
C ALA A 106 3.47 5.59 5.48
N MET A 107 4.63 5.07 5.92
CA MET A 107 5.93 5.56 5.49
C MET A 107 6.12 5.45 3.97
N GLU A 108 5.83 4.29 3.37
CA GLU A 108 5.96 4.09 1.93
C GLU A 108 4.96 4.94 1.13
N VAL A 109 3.72 5.10 1.61
CA VAL A 109 2.73 5.97 0.97
C VAL A 109 3.18 7.44 1.01
N LEU A 110 3.60 7.95 2.17
CA LEU A 110 4.08 9.33 2.34
C LEU A 110 5.32 9.60 1.46
N LYS A 111 6.25 8.63 1.40
CA LYS A 111 7.40 8.67 0.50
C LYS A 111 6.96 8.74 -0.97
N LYS A 112 5.94 7.97 -1.33
CA LYS A 112 5.49 7.83 -2.72
C LYS A 112 4.85 9.10 -3.27
N ILE A 113 4.07 9.79 -2.44
CA ILE A 113 3.45 11.08 -2.78
C ILE A 113 4.37 12.28 -2.60
N ASP A 114 5.61 12.05 -2.14
CA ASP A 114 6.67 13.06 -1.99
C ASP A 114 6.23 14.29 -1.17
N VAL A 115 5.44 14.06 -0.11
CA VAL A 115 4.89 15.16 0.72
C VAL A 115 5.85 15.59 1.84
N PHE A 116 6.80 14.74 2.22
CA PHE A 116 7.82 15.02 3.23
C PHE A 116 9.21 14.87 2.62
N THR A 117 10.13 15.76 3.04
CA THR A 117 11.56 15.56 2.78
C THR A 117 12.03 14.22 3.37
N PRO A 118 13.11 13.62 2.83
CA PRO A 118 13.63 12.35 3.36
C PRO A 118 13.95 12.39 4.86
N ASP A 119 14.53 13.51 5.34
CA ASP A 119 14.85 13.70 6.76
C ASP A 119 13.58 13.76 7.61
N THR A 120 12.58 14.54 7.17
CA THR A 120 11.27 14.65 7.85
C THR A 120 10.58 13.30 7.95
N LEU A 121 10.53 12.55 6.85
CA LEU A 121 9.90 11.23 6.82
C LEU A 121 10.64 10.23 7.73
N HIS A 122 11.97 10.24 7.71
CA HIS A 122 12.78 9.35 8.53
C HIS A 122 12.63 9.66 10.03
N SER A 123 12.65 10.94 10.43
CA SER A 123 12.41 11.33 11.81
C SER A 123 10.98 11.01 12.25
N TRP A 124 9.98 11.23 11.39
CA TRP A 124 8.59 10.86 11.67
C TRP A 124 8.44 9.35 11.90
N TYR A 125 9.00 8.53 11.02
CA TYR A 125 8.95 7.08 11.15
C TYR A 125 9.59 6.61 12.45
N ASN A 126 10.82 7.06 12.74
CA ASN A 126 11.54 6.64 13.94
C ASN A 126 10.91 7.14 15.23
N LEU A 127 10.32 8.33 15.24
CA LEU A 127 9.55 8.82 16.38
C LEU A 127 8.39 7.87 16.70
N ASN A 128 7.60 7.50 15.68
CA ASN A 128 6.45 6.61 15.85
C ASN A 128 6.86 5.17 16.18
N LYS A 129 8.01 4.70 15.66
CA LYS A 129 8.50 3.34 15.88
C LYS A 129 9.15 3.15 17.24
N THR A 130 9.90 4.14 17.71
CA THR A 130 10.80 3.99 18.86
C THR A 130 10.38 4.80 20.08
N HIS A 131 9.47 5.77 19.91
CA HIS A 131 9.01 6.69 20.95
C HIS A 131 10.13 7.53 21.61
N LYS A 132 11.30 7.61 20.96
CA LYS A 132 12.44 8.34 21.50
C LYS A 132 12.33 9.85 21.23
N PRO A 133 12.42 10.72 22.26
CA PRO A 133 12.22 12.16 22.11
C PRO A 133 13.18 12.86 21.14
N GLU A 134 14.40 12.34 20.93
CA GLU A 134 15.35 12.92 19.97
C GLU A 134 14.77 13.01 18.54
N TYR A 135 13.98 12.03 18.12
CA TYR A 135 13.34 12.05 16.81
C TYR A 135 12.23 13.09 16.71
N PHE A 136 11.59 13.47 17.82
CA PHE A 136 10.65 14.58 17.84
C PHE A 136 11.36 15.90 17.56
N PHE A 137 12.50 16.15 18.20
CA PHE A 137 13.28 17.37 17.93
C PHE A 137 13.82 17.39 16.48
N GLN A 138 14.31 16.27 15.96
CA GLN A 138 14.74 16.15 14.56
C GLN A 138 13.56 16.39 13.59
N LEU A 139 12.38 15.83 13.88
CA LEU A 139 11.17 16.05 13.09
C LEU A 139 10.80 17.54 13.06
N MET A 140 10.69 18.19 14.22
CA MET A 140 10.33 19.61 14.31
C MET A 140 11.36 20.54 13.66
N ASN A 141 12.64 20.14 13.60
CA ASN A 141 13.69 20.90 12.93
C ASN A 141 13.71 20.67 11.41
N SER A 142 13.31 19.50 10.92
CA SER A 142 13.29 19.18 9.50
C SER A 142 12.07 19.74 8.78
N ILE A 143 10.90 19.83 9.43
CA ILE A 143 9.67 20.42 8.86
C ILE A 143 9.82 21.92 8.54
N LYS A 144 10.73 22.61 9.24
CA LYS A 144 10.95 24.06 9.06
C LYS A 144 11.84 24.41 7.87
N LYS A 145 12.33 23.41 7.13
CA LYS A 145 13.13 23.58 5.92
C LYS A 145 12.27 23.40 4.69
#